data_AF-A0A504YEJ5-F1
#
_entry.id   AF-A0A504YEJ5-F1
#
_cell.length_a   1.000
_cell.length_b   1.000
_cell.length_c   1.000
_cell.angle_alpha   90.00
_cell.angle_beta   90.00
_cell.angle_gamma   90.00
#
_symmetry.space_group_name_H-M   'P 1'
#
loop_
_entity.id
_entity.type
_entity.pdbx_description
1 polymer ?
#
loop_
_entity_poly.entity_id
_entity_poly.type
_entity_poly.pdbx_seq_one_letter_code
_entity_poly.pdbx_strand_id
1 'polypeptide(L)'
;MTHFARKIGLSLEWSCHGIPWLMFVAFWFAMLWRTTPTATMERISGGSTISAYRTRSWTLSQWLAGPTASLFPDQWTQAFCLLFALLVDLCVVGLIKMCVRRPRPKDDIAADMRLTVPVDMWSFPSGHATRACLLFWLLPHFFAFSTMGLGLLAFWVVIICFSRFAMRRHHATDILAGAIFGFLEYRLVWMIDWIYVTQRVMETAFSVIHSEL
;
A
#
# COMPACT_ATOMS: atom_id res chain seq x y z
N MET A 1 22.22 6.95 20.59
CA MET A 1 22.02 5.76 19.72
C MET A 1 23.37 5.36 19.17
N THR A 2 23.74 4.07 19.20
CA THR A 2 25.05 3.63 18.68
C THR A 2 25.09 3.78 17.15
N HIS A 3 26.28 3.98 16.58
CA HIS A 3 26.47 4.10 15.12
C HIS A 3 25.89 2.90 14.35
N PHE A 4 25.98 1.70 14.93
CA PHE A 4 25.39 0.48 14.39
C PHE A 4 23.86 0.52 14.32
N ALA A 5 23.20 0.87 15.42
CA ALA A 5 21.73 1.00 15.46
C ALA A 5 21.22 2.07 14.46
N ARG A 6 22.02 3.11 14.21
CA ARG A 6 21.73 4.14 13.21
C ARG A 6 21.79 3.63 11.79
N LYS A 7 22.81 2.85 11.44
CA LYS A 7 22.90 2.21 10.12
C LYS A 7 21.70 1.30 9.86
N ILE A 8 21.29 0.50 10.85
CA ILE A 8 20.09 -0.34 10.75
C ILE A 8 18.84 0.52 10.53
N GLY A 9 18.67 1.59 11.31
CA GLY A 9 17.53 2.50 11.17
C GLY A 9 17.44 3.16 9.79
N LEU A 10 18.59 3.51 9.19
CA LEU A 10 18.66 4.04 7.83
C LEU A 10 18.36 2.97 6.78
N SER A 11 18.86 1.73 6.93
CA SER A 11 18.51 0.63 6.03
C SER A 11 17.00 0.31 6.08
N LEU A 12 16.39 0.40 7.26
CA LEU A 12 14.95 0.21 7.44
C LEU A 12 14.12 1.31 6.74
N GLU A 13 14.64 2.53 6.61
CA GLU A 13 13.98 3.61 5.85
C GLU A 13 13.70 3.19 4.41
N TRP A 14 14.64 2.48 3.78
CA TRP A 14 14.51 2.02 2.40
C TRP A 14 13.38 1.00 2.25
N SER A 15 13.22 0.07 3.19
CA SER A 15 12.21 -1.01 3.07
C SER A 15 10.77 -0.50 3.03
N CYS A 16 10.50 0.62 3.68
CA CYS A 16 9.20 1.28 3.66
C CYS A 16 9.22 2.55 2.81
N HIS A 17 10.25 2.79 2.00
CA HIS A 17 10.22 3.88 1.04
C HIS A 17 9.24 3.55 -0.10
N GLY A 18 8.57 4.55 -0.66
CA GLY A 18 7.57 4.30 -1.71
C GLY A 18 8.18 3.66 -2.97
N ILE A 19 9.42 4.03 -3.30
CA ILE A 19 10.10 3.63 -4.53
C ILE A 19 10.24 2.09 -4.65
N PRO A 20 10.80 1.35 -3.66
CA PRO A 20 10.87 -0.11 -3.74
C PRO A 20 9.53 -0.81 -3.97
N TRP A 21 8.45 -0.33 -3.34
CA TRP A 21 7.13 -0.92 -3.52
C TRP A 21 6.54 -0.62 -4.90
N LEU A 22 6.74 0.59 -5.43
CA LEU A 22 6.34 0.93 -6.79
C LEU A 22 7.14 0.12 -7.83
N MET A 23 8.44 -0.09 -7.59
CA MET A 23 9.27 -0.96 -8.44
C MET A 23 8.80 -2.41 -8.40
N PHE A 24 8.47 -2.92 -7.20
CA PHE A 24 7.92 -4.27 -7.03
C PHE A 24 6.62 -4.45 -7.83
N VAL A 25 5.70 -3.49 -7.73
CA VAL A 25 4.43 -3.50 -8.47
C VAL A 25 4.67 -3.42 -9.98
N ALA A 26 5.58 -2.55 -10.45
CA ALA A 26 5.92 -2.45 -11.87
C ALA A 26 6.51 -3.75 -12.42
N PHE A 27 7.40 -4.40 -11.66
CA PHE A 27 7.94 -5.70 -12.00
C PHE A 27 6.84 -6.78 -12.04
N TRP A 28 5.91 -6.76 -11.08
CA TRP A 28 4.79 -7.69 -11.06
C TRP A 28 3.91 -7.54 -12.30
N PHE A 29 3.57 -6.31 -12.70
CA PHE A 29 2.85 -6.06 -13.96
C PHE A 29 3.62 -6.58 -15.19
N ALA A 30 4.94 -6.38 -15.25
CA ALA A 30 5.76 -6.89 -16.35
C ALA A 30 5.76 -8.44 -16.41
N MET A 31 5.78 -9.11 -15.25
CA MET A 31 5.66 -10.57 -15.18
C MET A 31 4.28 -11.05 -15.61
N LEU A 32 3.21 -10.39 -15.17
CA LEU A 32 1.85 -10.72 -15.59
C LEU A 32 1.65 -10.54 -17.08
N TRP A 33 2.19 -9.46 -17.65
CA TRP A 33 2.16 -9.21 -19.09
C TRP A 33 2.80 -10.36 -19.90
N ARG A 34 3.87 -10.96 -19.39
CA ARG A 34 4.55 -12.09 -20.05
C ARG A 34 3.86 -13.43 -19.85
N THR A 35 3.17 -13.61 -18.74
CA THR A 35 2.71 -14.93 -18.28
C THR A 35 1.23 -15.17 -18.46
N THR A 36 0.42 -14.14 -18.67
CA THR A 36 -1.04 -14.29 -18.72
C THR A 36 -1.48 -14.89 -20.07
N PRO A 37 -1.98 -16.13 -20.11
CA PRO A 37 -2.54 -16.72 -21.32
C PRO A 37 -3.93 -16.12 -21.57
N THR A 38 -4.35 -16.13 -22.83
CA THR A 38 -5.69 -15.80 -23.35
C THR A 38 -6.88 -16.30 -22.51
N ALA A 39 -6.73 -17.33 -21.67
CA ALA A 39 -7.76 -17.83 -20.75
C ALA A 39 -8.20 -16.84 -19.65
N THR A 40 -7.29 -15.99 -19.12
CA THR A 40 -7.71 -14.91 -18.19
C THR A 40 -8.49 -13.83 -18.94
N MET A 41 -8.13 -13.57 -20.20
CA MET A 41 -8.86 -12.64 -21.08
C MET A 41 -10.26 -13.15 -21.41
N GLU A 42 -10.42 -14.45 -21.71
CA GLU A 42 -11.74 -15.07 -21.92
C GLU A 42 -12.64 -14.96 -20.68
N ARG A 43 -12.09 -15.21 -19.48
CA ARG A 43 -12.83 -15.10 -18.21
C ARG A 43 -13.28 -13.67 -17.89
N ILE A 44 -12.51 -12.67 -18.34
CA ILE A 44 -12.85 -11.24 -18.24
C ILE A 44 -13.91 -10.86 -19.27
N SER A 45 -13.78 -11.31 -20.52
CA SER A 45 -14.73 -11.03 -21.61
C SER A 45 -16.09 -11.72 -21.47
N GLY A 46 -16.16 -12.80 -20.69
CA GLY A 46 -17.33 -13.69 -20.57
C GLY A 46 -18.55 -13.15 -19.83
N GLY A 47 -18.66 -11.83 -19.61
CA GLY A 47 -19.87 -11.01 -19.29
C GLY A 47 -20.74 -11.35 -18.06
N SER A 48 -20.77 -12.61 -17.64
CA SER A 48 -21.64 -13.20 -16.61
C SER A 48 -21.18 -12.89 -15.19
N THR A 49 -19.88 -12.61 -15.00
CA THR A 49 -19.33 -12.17 -13.71
C THR A 49 -19.76 -10.75 -13.35
N ILE A 50 -19.85 -9.83 -14.32
CA ILE A 50 -20.17 -8.41 -14.10
C ILE A 50 -21.56 -8.21 -13.47
N SER A 51 -22.55 -9.04 -13.83
CA SER A 51 -23.92 -8.94 -13.29
C SER A 51 -23.99 -9.30 -11.79
N ALA A 52 -23.19 -10.28 -11.35
CA ALA A 52 -23.16 -10.72 -9.96
C ALA A 52 -22.43 -9.73 -9.02
N TYR A 53 -21.46 -8.95 -9.54
CA TYR A 53 -20.73 -7.94 -8.75
C TYR A 53 -21.42 -6.58 -8.70
N ARG A 54 -22.28 -6.25 -9.68
CA ARG A 54 -23.04 -4.98 -9.77
C ARG A 54 -23.94 -4.71 -8.54
N THR A 55 -24.23 -5.70 -7.71
CA THR A 55 -25.19 -5.61 -6.59
C THR A 55 -24.53 -5.57 -5.21
N ARG A 56 -23.23 -5.25 -5.10
CA ARG A 56 -22.59 -5.09 -3.78
C ARG A 56 -23.05 -3.79 -3.11
N SER A 57 -24.13 -3.86 -2.33
CA SER A 57 -24.55 -2.78 -1.44
C SER A 57 -23.65 -2.73 -0.21
N TRP A 58 -22.90 -1.65 -0.02
CA TRP A 58 -22.06 -1.46 1.16
C TRP A 58 -22.92 -1.28 2.42
N THR A 59 -23.01 -2.30 3.25
CA THR A 59 -23.62 -2.17 4.58
C THR A 59 -22.54 -1.90 5.64
N LEU A 60 -22.89 -1.16 6.71
CA LEU A 60 -21.99 -0.97 7.85
C LEU A 60 -21.55 -2.31 8.46
N SER A 61 -22.42 -3.32 8.42
CA SER A 61 -22.10 -4.68 8.86
C SER A 61 -21.00 -5.34 8.02
N GLN A 62 -21.05 -5.20 6.69
CA GLN A 62 -19.97 -5.66 5.81
C GLN A 62 -18.69 -4.88 6.11
N TRP A 63 -18.81 -3.56 6.32
CA TRP A 63 -17.67 -2.73 6.70
C TRP A 63 -17.01 -3.24 7.98
N LEU A 64 -17.76 -3.59 9.02
CA LEU A 64 -17.21 -4.12 10.26
C LEU A 64 -16.65 -5.55 10.12
N ALA A 65 -17.27 -6.41 9.32
CA ALA A 65 -16.90 -7.82 9.16
C ALA A 65 -15.53 -8.04 8.49
N GLY A 66 -15.02 -7.03 7.77
CA GLY A 66 -13.74 -7.11 7.07
C GLY A 66 -13.83 -7.85 5.73
N PRO A 67 -12.69 -8.07 5.05
CA PRO A 67 -12.71 -8.59 3.69
C PRO A 67 -13.09 -10.05 3.61
N THR A 68 -14.01 -10.36 2.70
CA THR A 68 -14.21 -11.73 2.22
C THR A 68 -13.06 -12.10 1.29
N ALA A 69 -12.50 -13.31 1.44
CA ALA A 69 -11.36 -13.81 0.66
C ALA A 69 -11.57 -13.78 -0.88
N SER A 70 -12.79 -13.51 -1.36
CA SER A 70 -13.16 -13.41 -2.77
C SER A 70 -12.84 -12.07 -3.45
N LEU A 71 -12.32 -11.06 -2.74
CA LEU A 71 -12.11 -9.71 -3.31
C LEU A 71 -10.96 -9.60 -4.31
N PHE A 72 -9.98 -10.50 -4.25
CA PHE A 72 -8.78 -10.43 -5.08
C PHE A 72 -8.53 -11.76 -5.81
N PRO A 73 -9.43 -12.13 -6.74
CA PRO A 73 -9.47 -13.47 -7.33
C PRO A 73 -8.30 -13.77 -8.26
N ASP A 74 -7.64 -12.75 -8.78
CA ASP A 74 -6.55 -12.88 -9.75
C ASP A 74 -5.41 -11.88 -9.46
N GLN A 75 -4.24 -12.16 -10.02
CA GLN A 75 -3.03 -11.39 -9.76
C GLN A 75 -3.07 -9.98 -10.36
N TRP A 76 -3.84 -9.73 -11.43
CA TRP A 76 -4.00 -8.38 -11.97
C TRP A 76 -4.77 -7.50 -10.99
N THR A 77 -5.86 -8.03 -10.44
CA THR A 77 -6.66 -7.35 -9.42
C THR A 77 -5.82 -7.03 -8.18
N GLN A 78 -4.96 -7.96 -7.73
CA GLN A 78 -4.03 -7.75 -6.62
C GLN A 78 -3.00 -6.64 -6.94
N ALA A 79 -2.39 -6.66 -8.12
CA ALA A 79 -1.38 -5.69 -8.52
C ALA A 79 -1.96 -4.26 -8.66
N PHE A 80 -3.14 -4.10 -9.27
CA PHE A 80 -3.82 -2.80 -9.34
C PHE A 80 -4.23 -2.28 -7.98
N CYS A 81 -4.77 -3.16 -7.12
CA CYS A 81 -5.13 -2.80 -5.76
C CYS A 81 -3.90 -2.28 -4.98
N LEU A 82 -2.79 -3.00 -5.05
CA LEU A 82 -1.55 -2.58 -4.39
C LEU A 82 -1.02 -1.25 -4.93
N LEU A 83 -1.01 -1.06 -6.26
CA LEU A 83 -0.59 0.19 -6.88
C LEU A 83 -1.41 1.36 -6.35
N PHE A 84 -2.74 1.23 -6.42
CA PHE A 84 -3.65 2.28 -5.99
C PHE A 84 -3.52 2.58 -4.50
N ALA A 85 -3.43 1.55 -3.66
CA ALA A 85 -3.24 1.71 -2.23
C ALA A 85 -1.98 2.54 -1.91
N LEU A 86 -0.86 2.27 -2.59
CA LEU A 86 0.39 3.03 -2.41
C LEU A 86 0.29 4.46 -2.91
N LEU A 87 -0.44 4.72 -4.00
CA LEU A 87 -0.67 6.06 -4.52
C LEU A 87 -1.58 6.87 -3.58
N VAL A 88 -2.63 6.23 -3.03
CA VAL A 88 -3.51 6.85 -2.02
C VAL A 88 -2.72 7.19 -0.76
N ASP A 89 -1.91 6.28 -0.22
CA ASP A 89 -1.02 6.55 0.93
C ASP A 89 -0.13 7.77 0.67
N LEU A 90 0.53 7.83 -0.50
CA LEU A 90 1.39 8.97 -0.85
C LEU A 90 0.60 10.29 -0.90
N CYS A 91 -0.60 10.27 -1.49
CA CYS A 91 -1.46 11.44 -1.59
C CYS A 91 -1.97 11.89 -0.21
N VAL A 92 -2.52 10.96 0.58
CA VAL A 92 -3.09 11.25 1.91
C VAL A 92 -2.02 11.76 2.86
N VAL A 93 -0.89 11.06 2.96
CA VAL A 93 0.23 11.50 3.81
C VAL A 93 0.77 12.85 3.33
N GLY A 94 0.94 13.05 2.02
CA GLY A 94 1.39 14.31 1.44
C GLY A 94 0.45 15.48 1.78
N LEU A 95 -0.85 15.29 1.60
CA LEU A 95 -1.88 16.30 1.92
C LEU A 95 -1.90 16.63 3.41
N ILE A 96 -1.92 15.62 4.30
CA ILE A 96 -1.95 15.86 5.74
C ILE A 96 -0.67 16.57 6.20
N LYS A 97 0.50 16.20 5.67
CA LYS A 97 1.76 16.90 5.95
C LYS A 97 1.68 18.37 5.58
N MET A 98 1.11 18.70 4.41
CA MET A 98 0.91 20.07 3.96
C MET A 98 -0.09 20.86 4.80
N CYS A 99 -1.08 20.20 5.40
CA CYS A 99 -2.10 20.82 6.26
C CYS A 99 -1.61 21.04 7.70
N VAL A 100 -1.06 20.00 8.33
CA VAL A 100 -0.72 20.02 9.77
C VAL A 100 0.62 20.72 10.02
N ARG A 101 1.58 20.58 9.10
CA ARG A 101 2.89 21.25 9.15
C ARG A 101 3.60 21.15 10.51
N ARG A 102 3.54 19.96 11.12
CA ARG A 102 4.17 19.72 12.43
C ARG A 102 5.69 19.64 12.29
N PRO A 103 6.47 20.41 13.06
CA PRO A 103 7.93 20.36 13.01
C PRO A 103 8.45 19.02 13.54
N ARG A 104 9.58 18.57 12.98
CA ARG A 104 10.29 17.38 13.45
C ARG A 104 10.90 17.57 14.86
N PRO A 105 11.20 16.49 15.59
CA PRO A 105 11.87 16.58 16.89
C PRO A 105 13.19 17.38 16.82
N LYS A 106 13.52 18.12 17.88
CA LYS A 106 14.67 19.05 17.94
C LYS A 106 16.04 18.39 17.74
N ASP A 107 16.13 17.08 17.95
CA ASP A 107 17.36 16.30 17.78
C ASP A 107 17.43 15.58 16.42
N ASP A 108 16.64 16.01 15.44
CA ASP A 108 16.72 15.49 14.07
C ASP A 108 18.06 15.88 13.45
N ILE A 109 18.74 14.90 12.82
CA ILE A 109 20.03 15.13 12.18
C ILE A 109 19.81 15.27 10.68
N ALA A 110 19.87 16.52 10.22
CA ALA A 110 19.62 16.90 8.84
C ALA A 110 20.54 16.16 7.83
N ALA A 111 21.78 15.85 8.22
CA ALA A 111 22.76 15.16 7.39
C ALA A 111 22.36 13.74 6.95
N ASP A 112 21.40 13.11 7.63
CA ASP A 112 20.92 11.77 7.27
C ASP A 112 19.81 11.81 6.19
N MET A 113 19.28 12.99 5.85
CA MET A 113 18.26 13.15 4.80
C MET A 113 18.92 13.31 3.42
N ARG A 114 19.38 12.19 2.85
CA ARG A 114 20.06 12.19 1.54
C ARG A 114 19.12 12.38 0.33
N LEU A 115 17.81 12.30 0.53
CA LEU A 115 16.77 12.54 -0.50
C LEU A 115 15.59 13.28 0.13
N THR A 116 15.79 14.55 0.47
CA THR A 116 14.68 15.41 0.94
C THR A 116 13.92 15.96 -0.26
N VAL A 117 12.80 15.33 -0.59
CA VAL A 117 11.74 16.02 -1.32
C VAL A 117 11.17 17.09 -0.35
N PRO A 118 10.85 18.32 -0.78
CA PRO A 118 10.36 19.40 0.11
C PRO A 118 9.12 19.03 0.95
N VAL A 119 8.36 18.01 0.53
CA VAL A 119 7.23 17.43 1.29
C VAL A 119 7.68 16.73 2.59
N ASP A 120 8.94 16.33 2.68
CA ASP A 120 9.46 15.58 3.83
C ASP A 120 9.86 16.48 5.02
N MET A 121 9.72 17.80 4.93
CA MET A 121 10.04 18.71 6.04
C MET A 121 9.14 18.51 7.27
N TRP A 122 7.94 17.95 7.11
CA TRP A 122 6.94 17.81 8.16
C TRP A 122 6.90 16.40 8.78
N SER A 123 6.70 16.34 10.10
CA SER A 123 6.75 15.09 10.87
C SER A 123 5.41 14.34 10.95
N PHE A 124 4.28 15.03 10.81
CA PHE A 124 2.96 14.42 11.00
C PHE A 124 2.23 14.22 9.66
N PRO A 125 1.66 13.04 9.40
CA PRO A 125 1.86 11.77 10.10
C PRO A 125 3.17 11.09 9.66
N SER A 126 3.55 10.01 10.34
CA SER A 126 4.67 9.18 9.90
C SER A 126 4.27 8.38 8.64
N GLY A 127 4.83 8.73 7.49
CA GLY A 127 4.59 8.02 6.23
C GLY A 127 5.06 6.55 6.27
N HIS A 128 6.18 6.27 6.94
CA HIS A 128 6.66 4.89 7.15
C HIS A 128 5.69 4.07 8.00
N ALA A 129 5.11 4.65 9.06
CA ALA A 129 4.14 3.95 9.89
C ALA A 129 2.82 3.72 9.16
N THR A 130 2.38 4.70 8.37
CA THR A 130 1.18 4.62 7.53
C THR A 130 1.30 3.47 6.54
N ARG A 131 2.35 3.48 5.71
CA ARG A 131 2.61 2.45 4.71
C ARG A 131 2.84 1.06 5.30
N ALA A 132 3.62 0.95 6.39
CA ALA A 132 3.86 -0.34 7.04
C ALA A 132 2.55 -0.95 7.58
N CYS A 133 1.69 -0.12 8.18
CA CYS A 133 0.39 -0.56 8.67
C CYS A 133 -0.55 -0.95 7.51
N LEU A 134 -0.63 -0.14 6.45
CA LEU A 134 -1.39 -0.44 5.24
C LEU A 134 -1.00 -1.80 4.66
N LEU A 135 0.30 -2.04 4.47
CA LEU A 135 0.82 -3.29 3.91
C LEU A 135 0.57 -4.49 4.83
N PHE A 136 0.66 -4.32 6.15
CA PHE A 136 0.36 -5.38 7.11
C PHE A 136 -1.08 -5.90 6.98
N TRP A 137 -2.04 -5.00 6.77
CA TRP A 137 -3.44 -5.38 6.58
C TRP A 137 -3.74 -5.88 5.17
N LEU A 138 -3.02 -5.39 4.15
CA LEU A 138 -3.32 -5.66 2.75
C LEU A 138 -2.66 -6.94 2.21
N LEU A 139 -1.37 -7.15 2.49
CA LEU A 139 -0.60 -8.28 1.94
C LEU A 139 -1.16 -9.67 2.26
N PRO A 140 -1.76 -9.94 3.45
CA PRO A 140 -2.39 -11.22 3.74
C PRO A 140 -3.55 -11.59 2.81
N HIS A 141 -4.13 -10.63 2.09
CA HIS A 141 -5.16 -10.90 1.08
C HIS A 141 -4.58 -11.29 -0.28
N PHE A 142 -3.32 -10.99 -0.53
CA PHE A 142 -2.65 -11.28 -1.81
C PHE A 142 -1.83 -12.56 -1.75
N PHE A 143 -1.20 -12.81 -0.62
CA PHE A 143 -0.29 -13.93 -0.43
C PHE A 143 -0.75 -14.83 0.71
N ALA A 144 -0.56 -16.14 0.56
CA ALA A 144 -0.84 -17.09 1.62
C ALA A 144 0.26 -17.02 2.70
N PHE A 145 0.05 -16.19 3.72
CA PHE A 145 0.93 -16.15 4.88
C PHE A 145 0.61 -17.28 5.87
N SER A 146 1.65 -17.98 6.32
CA SER A 146 1.53 -18.84 7.51
C SER A 146 1.39 -17.99 8.77
N THR A 147 0.98 -18.59 9.90
CA THR A 147 0.95 -17.90 11.21
C THR A 147 2.30 -17.27 11.55
N MET A 148 3.40 -17.99 11.26
CA MET A 148 4.75 -17.45 11.43
C MET A 148 5.01 -16.28 10.48
N GLY A 149 4.56 -16.36 9.22
CA GLY A 149 4.67 -15.27 8.25
C GLY A 149 3.94 -14.01 8.70
N LEU A 150 2.73 -14.13 9.25
CA LEU A 150 1.99 -13.01 9.83
C LEU A 150 2.72 -12.42 11.03
N GLY A 151 3.30 -13.26 11.89
CA GLY A 151 4.13 -12.82 13.01
C GLY A 151 5.36 -12.04 12.56
N LEU A 152 6.05 -12.49 11.51
CA LEU A 152 7.20 -11.79 10.92
C LEU A 152 6.79 -10.46 10.29
N LEU A 153 5.63 -10.39 9.64
CA LEU A 153 5.09 -9.16 9.06
C LEU A 153 4.75 -8.14 10.17
N ALA A 154 4.09 -8.58 11.24
CA ALA A 154 3.82 -7.74 12.40
C ALA A 154 5.11 -7.23 13.05
N PHE A 155 6.10 -8.12 13.22
CA PHE A 155 7.41 -7.78 13.77
C PHE A 155 8.13 -6.73 12.91
N TRP A 156 8.07 -6.88 11.58
CA TRP A 156 8.59 -5.90 10.64
C TRP A 156 7.94 -4.52 10.83
N VAL A 157 6.61 -4.43 10.95
CA VAL A 157 5.91 -3.15 11.23
C VAL A 157 6.40 -2.51 12.54
N VAL A 158 6.53 -3.30 13.60
CA VAL A 158 7.01 -2.82 14.90
C VAL A 158 8.43 -2.29 14.79
N ILE A 159 9.34 -3.00 14.11
CA ILE A 159 10.71 -2.54 13.87
C ILE A 159 10.73 -1.23 13.07
N ILE A 160 9.88 -1.10 12.04
CA ILE A 160 9.79 0.13 11.25
C ILE A 160 9.34 1.30 12.13
N CYS A 161 8.26 1.13 12.90
CA CYS A 161 7.76 2.15 13.81
C CYS A 161 8.80 2.54 14.86
N PHE A 162 9.43 1.54 15.49
CA PHE A 162 10.48 1.77 16.46
C PHE A 162 11.68 2.51 15.85
N SER A 163 12.08 2.18 14.62
CA SER A 163 13.18 2.89 13.94
C SER A 163 12.88 4.39 13.77
N ARG A 164 11.62 4.77 13.50
CA ARG A 164 11.22 6.18 13.34
C ARG A 164 11.32 6.94 14.65
N PHE A 165 10.94 6.28 15.74
CA PHE A 165 11.04 6.81 17.09
C PHE A 165 12.51 6.92 17.54
N ALA A 166 13.28 5.84 17.40
CA ALA A 166 14.66 5.74 17.85
C ALA A 166 15.57 6.75 17.13
N MET A 167 15.35 6.98 15.84
CA MET A 167 16.08 8.00 15.07
C MET A 167 15.56 9.42 15.27
N ARG A 168 14.56 9.62 16.14
CA ARG A 168 13.97 10.93 16.45
C ARG A 168 13.49 11.69 15.20
N ARG A 169 13.05 10.96 14.18
CA ARG A 169 12.44 11.55 12.96
C ARG A 169 10.99 11.95 13.19
N HIS A 170 10.31 11.20 14.06
CA HIS A 170 8.89 11.33 14.34
C HIS A 170 8.64 11.24 15.84
N HIS A 171 7.63 11.95 16.31
CA HIS A 171 7.14 11.79 17.66
C HIS A 171 6.29 10.50 17.76
N ALA A 172 6.12 9.96 18.95
CA ALA A 172 5.28 8.77 19.17
C ALA A 172 3.84 8.97 18.65
N THR A 173 3.30 10.19 18.79
CA THR A 173 1.98 10.56 18.26
C THR A 173 1.91 10.52 16.73
N ASP A 174 2.99 10.87 16.03
CA ASP A 174 3.05 10.83 14.56
C ASP A 174 3.01 9.38 14.05
N ILE A 175 3.63 8.46 14.81
CA ILE A 175 3.66 7.03 14.52
C ILE A 175 2.29 6.40 14.78
N LEU A 176 1.68 6.72 15.93
CA LEU A 176 0.34 6.24 16.26
C LEU A 176 -0.69 6.73 15.24
N ALA A 177 -0.65 8.02 14.88
CA ALA A 177 -1.51 8.57 13.85
C ALA A 177 -1.26 7.90 12.49
N GLY A 178 0.01 7.65 12.13
CA GLY A 178 0.34 6.90 10.92
C GLY A 178 -0.28 5.50 10.91
N ALA A 179 -0.18 4.75 12.00
CA ALA A 179 -0.81 3.43 12.10
C ALA A 179 -2.34 3.50 11.92
N ILE A 180 -2.99 4.52 12.48
CA ILE A 180 -4.42 4.76 12.29
C ILE A 180 -4.73 5.07 10.82
N PHE A 181 -4.01 5.99 10.20
CA PHE A 181 -4.21 6.34 8.79
C PHE A 181 -3.98 5.14 7.87
N GLY A 182 -2.95 4.33 8.09
CA GLY A 182 -2.69 3.15 7.26
C GLY A 182 -3.81 2.11 7.35
N PHE A 183 -4.42 1.95 8.53
CA PHE A 183 -5.61 1.10 8.69
C PHE A 183 -6.84 1.71 7.98
N LEU A 184 -7.05 3.02 8.08
CA LEU A 184 -8.15 3.70 7.40
C LEU A 184 -8.02 3.64 5.87
N GLU A 185 -6.80 3.82 5.35
CA GLU A 185 -6.49 3.67 3.92
C GLU A 185 -6.74 2.24 3.45
N TYR A 186 -6.31 1.23 4.22
CA TYR A 186 -6.66 -0.16 3.96
C TYR A 186 -8.18 -0.35 3.87
N ARG A 187 -8.95 0.23 4.81
CA ARG A 187 -10.42 0.14 4.79
C ARG A 187 -11.02 0.83 3.57
N LEU A 188 -10.47 1.97 3.14
CA LEU A 188 -10.92 2.67 1.94
C LEU A 188 -10.64 1.85 0.68
N VAL A 189 -9.43 1.30 0.55
CA VAL A 189 -9.05 0.42 -0.57
C VAL A 189 -9.97 -0.78 -0.63
N TRP A 190 -10.32 -1.35 0.52
CA TRP A 190 -11.23 -2.48 0.60
C TRP A 190 -12.67 -2.15 0.16
N MET A 191 -13.11 -0.89 0.25
CA MET A 191 -14.43 -0.44 -0.21
C MET A 191 -14.54 -0.33 -1.74
N ILE A 192 -13.46 -0.58 -2.48
CA ILE A 192 -13.46 -0.54 -3.94
C ILE A 192 -13.75 -1.94 -4.48
N ASP A 193 -14.66 -2.03 -5.44
CA ASP A 193 -14.88 -3.26 -6.20
C ASP A 193 -13.74 -3.46 -7.20
N TRP A 194 -12.65 -4.06 -6.71
CA TRP A 194 -11.43 -4.27 -7.48
C TRP A 194 -11.62 -5.17 -8.69
N ILE A 195 -12.57 -6.10 -8.63
CA ILE A 195 -12.90 -6.98 -9.75
C ILE A 195 -13.50 -6.14 -10.88
N TYR A 196 -14.50 -5.33 -10.56
CA TYR A 196 -15.10 -4.42 -11.54
C TYR A 196 -14.07 -3.44 -12.12
N VAL A 197 -13.27 -2.80 -11.25
CA VAL A 197 -12.25 -1.82 -11.69
C VAL A 197 -11.23 -2.49 -12.62
N THR A 198 -10.70 -3.65 -12.24
CA THR A 198 -9.68 -4.35 -13.03
C THR A 198 -10.23 -4.80 -14.37
N GLN A 199 -11.45 -5.35 -14.39
CA GLN A 199 -12.11 -5.74 -15.65
C GLN A 199 -12.25 -4.53 -16.59
N ARG A 200 -12.73 -3.38 -16.09
CA ARG A 200 -12.88 -2.16 -16.90
C ARG A 200 -11.58 -1.60 -17.43
N VAL A 201 -10.54 -1.55 -16.61
CA VAL A 201 -9.21 -1.09 -17.02
C VAL A 201 -8.67 -2.01 -18.11
N MET A 202 -8.82 -3.32 -17.94
CA MET A 202 -8.37 -4.29 -18.94
C MET A 202 -9.16 -4.22 -20.24
N GLU A 203 -10.49 -4.23 -20.20
CA GLU A 203 -11.33 -4.04 -21.39
C GLU A 203 -10.90 -2.82 -22.20
N THR A 204 -10.68 -1.69 -21.53
CA THR A 204 -10.25 -0.45 -22.17
C THR A 204 -8.84 -0.58 -22.75
N ALA A 205 -7.87 -1.05 -21.97
CA ALA A 205 -6.49 -1.20 -22.42
C ALA A 205 -6.36 -2.15 -23.63
N PHE A 206 -7.06 -3.29 -23.61
CA PHE A 206 -7.03 -4.25 -24.72
C PHE A 206 -7.79 -3.76 -25.94
N SER A 207 -8.89 -3.02 -25.77
CA SER A 207 -9.61 -2.43 -26.92
C SER A 207 -8.76 -1.45 -27.72
N VAL A 208 -7.95 -0.64 -27.02
CA VAL A 208 -7.00 0.29 -27.65
C VAL A 208 -5.93 -0.49 -28.42
N ILE A 209 -5.35 -1.52 -27.82
CA ILE A 209 -4.28 -2.32 -28.45
C ILE A 209 -4.77 -3.03 -29.73
N HIS A 210 -5.98 -3.60 -29.71
CA HIS A 210 -6.53 -4.29 -30.88
C HIS A 210 -7.04 -3.32 -31.96
N SER A 211 -7.30 -2.05 -31.64
CA SER A 211 -7.65 -1.03 -32.63
C SER A 211 -6.43 -0.45 -33.38
N GLU A 212 -5.21 -0.66 -32.85
CA GLU A 212 -3.96 -0.21 -33.46
C GLU A 212 -3.18 -1.31 -34.21
N LEU A 213 -3.75 -2.52 -34.31
CA LEU A 213 -3.25 -3.64 -35.11
C LEU A 213 -4.13 -3.84 -36.35
#